data_AF-T1A3Y1-F1
#
_entry.id   AF-T1A3Y1-F1
#
_cell.length_a   1.000
_cell.length_b   1.000
_cell.length_c   1.000
_cell.angle_alpha   90.00
_cell.angle_beta   90.00
_cell.angle_gamma   90.00
#
_symmetry.space_group_name_H-M   'P 1'
#
loop_
_entity.id
_entity.type
_entity.pdbx_description
1 polymer ?
#
loop_
_entity_poly.entity_id
_entity_poly.type
_entity_poly.pdbx_seq_one_letter_code
_entity_poly.pdbx_strand_id
1 'polypeptide(L)'
;SLAVECLPMFVTRASVPALRARALYADPDVCSLDIDGNDYHIAGALLDAGLRPKIFVVEYNSAFGPQRRVTIAYDDAFDFSVAHP
;
A
#
# COMPACT_ATOMS: atom_id res chain seq x y z
N SER A 1 7.73 -1.83 -25.24
CA SER A 1 8.50 -2.85 -24.48
C SER A 1 7.83 -3.03 -23.14
N LEU A 2 7.73 -4.26 -22.62
CA LEU A 2 7.34 -4.52 -21.23
C LEU A 2 8.50 -4.07 -20.33
N ALA A 3 8.65 -2.76 -20.18
CA ALA A 3 9.66 -2.16 -19.32
C ALA A 3 9.11 -2.07 -17.90
N VAL A 4 9.93 -2.43 -16.93
CA VAL A 4 9.66 -2.15 -15.52
C VAL A 4 9.83 -0.65 -15.31
N GLU A 5 8.80 0.02 -14.77
CA GLU A 5 8.88 1.40 -14.32
C GLU A 5 9.12 1.40 -12.80
N CYS A 6 10.21 2.05 -12.36
CA CYS A 6 10.46 2.30 -10.95
C CYS A 6 10.22 3.78 -10.67
N LEU A 7 9.38 4.08 -9.68
CA LEU A 7 8.98 5.44 -9.32
C LEU A 7 9.59 5.84 -7.98
N PRO A 8 10.42 6.90 -7.90
CA PRO A 8 10.83 7.48 -6.64
C PRO A 8 9.66 8.29 -6.05
N MET A 9 8.72 7.60 -5.40
CA MET A 9 7.50 8.19 -4.87
C MET A 9 7.28 7.71 -3.44
N PHE A 10 7.08 8.67 -2.53
CA PHE A 10 6.57 8.36 -1.20
C PHE A 10 5.07 8.10 -1.27
N VAL A 11 4.62 6.94 -0.80
CA VAL A 11 3.24 6.49 -0.97
C VAL A 11 2.39 6.94 0.21
N THR A 12 1.42 7.80 -0.09
CA THR A 12 0.44 8.34 0.86
C THR A 12 -0.95 8.20 0.24
N ARG A 13 -2.01 8.41 1.03
CA ARG A 13 -3.38 8.45 0.48
C ARG A 13 -3.53 9.51 -0.62
N ALA A 14 -2.80 10.62 -0.51
CA ALA A 14 -2.82 11.70 -1.48
C ALA A 14 -2.06 11.37 -2.78
N SER A 15 -1.05 10.48 -2.75
CA SER A 15 -0.30 10.08 -3.95
C SER A 15 -0.93 8.90 -4.70
N VAL A 16 -1.85 8.16 -4.07
CA VAL A 16 -2.57 7.02 -4.69
C VAL A 16 -3.24 7.35 -6.03
N PRO A 17 -3.96 8.48 -6.21
CA PRO A 17 -4.54 8.82 -7.52
C PRO A 17 -3.48 8.92 -8.63
N ALA A 18 -2.31 9.46 -8.32
CA ALA A 18 -1.20 9.54 -9.28
C ALA A 18 -0.63 8.16 -9.61
N LEU A 19 -0.49 7.28 -8.60
CA LEU A 19 -0.07 5.89 -8.81
C LEU A 19 -1.10 5.13 -9.67
N ARG A 20 -2.41 5.31 -9.40
CA ARG A 20 -3.48 4.69 -10.17
C ARG A 20 -3.48 5.15 -11.63
N ALA A 21 -3.20 6.42 -11.90
CA ALA A 21 -3.11 6.97 -13.25
C ALA A 21 -1.91 6.42 -14.05
N ARG A 22 -0.87 5.92 -13.35
CA ARG A 22 0.28 5.24 -13.98
C ARG A 22 0.07 3.75 -14.17
N ALA A 23 -0.79 3.13 -13.36
CA ALA A 23 -1.08 1.71 -13.50
C ALA A 23 -1.70 1.40 -14.88
N LEU A 24 -1.03 0.54 -15.64
CA LEU A 24 -1.47 0.12 -16.98
C LEU A 24 -2.85 -0.55 -16.97
N TYR A 25 -3.18 -1.24 -15.87
CA TYR A 25 -4.43 -1.97 -15.69
C TYR A 25 -5.09 -1.55 -14.38
N ALA A 26 -6.42 -1.58 -14.37
CA ALA A 26 -7.18 -1.47 -13.13
C ALA A 26 -7.07 -2.74 -12.28
N ASP A 27 -6.88 -3.88 -12.95
CA ASP A 27 -7.05 -5.22 -12.42
C ASP A 27 -5.79 -6.08 -12.63
N PRO A 28 -4.65 -5.67 -12.07
CA PRO A 28 -3.41 -6.42 -12.25
C PRO A 28 -3.54 -7.84 -11.70
N ASP A 29 -2.80 -8.80 -12.27
CA ASP A 29 -2.80 -10.17 -11.74
C ASP A 29 -2.30 -10.20 -10.29
N VAL A 30 -1.29 -9.40 -9.97
CA VAL A 30 -0.69 -9.31 -8.64
C VAL A 30 -0.46 -7.85 -8.25
N CYS A 31 -0.82 -7.50 -7.02
CA CYS A 31 -0.41 -6.28 -6.34
C CYS A 31 0.22 -6.68 -5.00
N SER A 32 1.43 -6.17 -4.71
CA SER A 32 2.13 -6.39 -3.45
C SER A 32 2.35 -5.05 -2.78
N LEU A 33 1.98 -4.95 -1.50
CA LEU A 33 2.15 -3.77 -0.66
C LEU A 33 2.90 -4.14 0.60
N ASP A 34 4.06 -3.51 0.78
CA ASP A 34 4.97 -3.70 1.90
C ASP A 34 5.77 -2.38 2.05
N ILE A 35 5.24 -1.44 2.83
CA ILE A 35 5.77 -0.08 2.98
C ILE A 35 6.09 0.29 4.43
N ASP A 36 6.11 -0.71 5.32
CA ASP A 36 6.43 -0.57 6.74
C ASP A 36 5.65 0.55 7.44
N GLY A 37 4.34 0.38 7.65
CA GLY A 37 3.55 1.20 8.57
C GLY A 37 2.12 1.45 8.11
N ASN A 38 1.95 2.26 7.07
CA ASN A 38 0.63 2.70 6.61
C ASN A 38 -0.11 1.69 5.71
N ASP A 39 0.35 0.45 5.62
CA ASP A 39 -0.09 -0.59 4.68
C ASP A 39 -1.61 -0.76 4.66
N TYR A 40 -2.24 -0.87 5.83
CA TYR A 40 -3.70 -0.97 5.93
C TYR A 40 -4.43 0.22 5.29
N HIS A 41 -3.93 1.43 5.53
CA HIS A 41 -4.52 2.67 5.03
C HIS A 41 -4.31 2.85 3.53
N ILE A 42 -3.13 2.46 3.02
CA ILE A 42 -2.80 2.54 1.60
C ILE A 42 -3.51 1.44 0.82
N ALA A 43 -3.63 0.23 1.35
CA ALA A 43 -4.43 -0.84 0.74
C ALA A 43 -5.88 -0.40 0.50
N GLY A 44 -6.51 0.20 1.51
CA GLY A 44 -7.85 0.78 1.38
C GLY A 44 -7.91 1.84 0.29
N ALA A 45 -6.97 2.80 0.30
CA ALA A 45 -6.92 3.86 -0.70
C ALA A 45 -6.75 3.34 -2.14
N LEU A 46 -5.91 2.32 -2.35
CA LEU A 46 -5.72 1.69 -3.67
C LEU A 46 -7.00 1.02 -4.17
N LEU A 47 -7.70 0.31 -3.28
CA LEU A 47 -8.99 -0.31 -3.60
C LEU A 47 -10.07 0.76 -3.87
N ASP A 48 -10.13 1.82 -3.07
CA ASP A 48 -11.08 2.91 -3.26
C ASP A 48 -10.81 3.68 -4.57
N ALA A 49 -9.54 3.78 -4.98
CA ALA A 49 -9.12 4.32 -6.28
C ALA A 49 -9.43 3.39 -7.48
N GLY A 50 -10.08 2.25 -7.23
CA GLY A 50 -10.55 1.34 -8.28
C GLY A 50 -9.53 0.31 -8.74
N LEU A 51 -8.43 0.09 -8.00
CA LEU A 51 -7.53 -1.04 -8.26
C LEU A 51 -8.20 -2.34 -7.80
N ARG A 52 -8.25 -3.36 -8.67
CA ARG A 52 -8.92 -4.66 -8.45
C ARG A 52 -7.98 -5.81 -8.78
N PRO A 53 -6.88 -5.97 -8.02
CA PRO A 53 -5.93 -7.04 -8.28
C PRO A 53 -6.58 -8.42 -8.11
N LYS A 54 -6.15 -9.41 -8.90
CA LYS A 54 -6.60 -10.81 -8.72
C LYS A 54 -5.99 -11.42 -7.46
N ILE A 55 -4.74 -11.08 -7.17
CA ILE A 55 -4.02 -11.43 -5.94
C ILE A 55 -3.52 -10.13 -5.30
N PHE A 56 -3.94 -9.87 -4.06
CA PHE A 56 -3.43 -8.76 -3.26
C PHE A 56 -2.63 -9.30 -2.08
N VAL A 57 -1.33 -9.02 -2.07
CA VAL A 57 -0.42 -9.32 -0.97
C VAL A 57 -0.22 -8.05 -0.15
N VAL A 58 -0.49 -8.11 1.15
CA VAL A 58 -0.33 -7.00 2.09
C VAL A 58 0.38 -7.53 3.34
N GLU A 59 1.39 -6.80 3.81
CA GLU A 59 2.06 -7.14 5.06
C GLU A 59 1.13 -6.94 6.27
N TYR A 60 1.23 -7.82 7.27
CA TYR A 60 0.52 -7.66 8.55
C TYR A 60 1.32 -8.22 9.72
N ASN A 61 1.11 -7.65 10.90
CA ASN A 61 1.75 -8.12 12.13
C ASN A 61 0.96 -9.27 12.78
N SER A 62 1.48 -10.49 12.61
CA SER A 62 0.85 -11.72 13.10
C SER A 62 0.84 -11.87 14.64
N ALA A 63 1.67 -11.11 15.37
CA ALA A 63 1.71 -11.16 16.84
C ALA A 63 0.37 -10.73 17.48
N PHE A 64 -0.43 -9.92 16.77
CA PHE A 64 -1.75 -9.53 17.23
C PHE A 64 -2.81 -10.63 17.06
N GLY A 65 -2.55 -11.64 16.23
CA GLY A 65 -3.48 -12.73 15.93
C GLY A 65 -4.69 -12.28 15.10
N PRO A 66 -5.45 -13.23 14.52
CA PRO A 66 -6.50 -12.92 13.53
C PRO A 66 -7.78 -12.32 14.15
N GLN A 67 -7.92 -12.36 15.47
CA GLN A 67 -9.16 -11.93 16.15
C GLN A 67 -9.20 -10.44 16.47
N ARG A 68 -8.05 -9.77 16.48
CA ARG A 68 -7.97 -8.34 16.81
C ARG A 68 -7.78 -7.52 15.54
N ARG A 69 -8.54 -6.43 15.43
CA ARG A 69 -8.41 -5.43 14.37
C ARG A 69 -7.48 -4.33 14.86
N VAL A 70 -6.18 -4.51 14.66
CA VAL A 70 -5.16 -3.57 15.11
C VAL A 70 -4.49 -2.93 13.90
N THR A 71 -4.42 -1.61 13.91
CA THR A 71 -3.65 -0.81 12.94
C THR A 71 -3.18 0.47 13.63
N ILE A 72 -2.11 1.08 13.15
CA ILE A 72 -1.63 2.37 13.63
C ILE A 72 -2.56 3.51 13.18
N ALA A 73 -2.47 4.67 13.83
CA ALA A 73 -3.06 5.89 13.29
C ALA A 73 -2.35 6.25 11.97
N TYR A 74 -3.11 6.72 11.00
CA TYR A 74 -2.53 7.15 9.72
C TYR A 74 -1.67 8.41 9.92
N ASP A 75 -0.46 8.39 9.35
CA ASP A 75 0.47 9.53 9.33
C ASP A 75 1.10 9.62 7.94
N ASP A 76 0.85 10.70 7.20
CA ASP A 76 1.36 10.87 5.83
C ASP A 76 2.86 11.15 5.76
N ALA A 77 3.50 11.43 6.90
CA ALA A 77 4.93 11.59 7.06
C ALA A 77 5.56 10.44 7.87
N PHE A 78 4.87 9.29 8.00
CA PHE A 78 5.35 8.14 8.77
C PHE A 78 6.76 7.73 8.33
N ASP A 79 7.69 7.70 9.29
CA ASP A 79 9.05 7.24 9.09
C ASP A 79 9.32 6.08 10.05
N PHE A 80 9.46 4.87 9.48
CA PHE A 80 9.74 3.66 10.24
C PHE A 80 11.01 3.80 11.10
N SER A 81 12.05 4.44 10.59
CA SER A 81 13.33 4.59 11.29
C SER A 81 13.25 5.49 12.52
N VAL A 82 12.27 6.39 12.55
CA VAL A 82 11.99 7.26 13.70
C VAL A 82 11.01 6.59 14.66
N ALA A 83 10.01 5.88 14.14
CA ALA A 83 9.02 5.17 14.94
C ALA A 83 9.61 3.96 15.68
N HIS A 84 10.63 3.32 15.09
CA HIS A 84 11.26 2.09 15.58
C HIS A 84 12.80 2.21 15.54
N PRO A 85 13.41 2.92 16.50
CA PRO A 85 14.86 3.06 16.60
C PRO A 85 15.59 1.81 17.11
#